data_AF-A0A1B6Y6H8-F1
#
_entry.id   AF-A0A1B6Y6H8-F1
#
_cell.length_a   1.000
_cell.length_b   1.000
_cell.length_c   1.000
_cell.angle_alpha   90.00
_cell.angle_beta   90.00
_cell.angle_gamma   90.00
#
_symmetry.space_group_name_H-M   'P 1'
#
loop_
_entity.id
_entity.type
_entity.pdbx_description
1 polymer ?
#
loop_
_entity_poly.entity_id
_entity_poly.type
_entity_poly.pdbx_seq_one_letter_code
_entity_poly.pdbx_strand_id
1 'polypeptide(L)'
;MSWLKDSVLDVIFMGVIISTLFFPSNTAFIIIWVYTCLLLTSKILALFMPFLQKKAAKTNTPNWIYHLIYAVSVGSLLYIQKWYLAGAWALVWILSIFLLSKQYKS
;
A
#
# COMPACT_ATOMS: atom_id res chain seq x y z
N MET A 1 15.04 -10.10 10.19
CA MET A 1 13.86 -10.69 9.54
C MET A 1 13.71 -10.03 8.17
N SER A 2 13.90 -10.76 7.06
CA SER A 2 13.97 -10.19 5.70
C SER A 2 12.69 -9.48 5.26
N TRP A 3 11.52 -9.93 5.71
CA TRP A 3 10.20 -9.39 5.35
C TRP A 3 9.97 -7.93 5.76
N LEU A 4 10.62 -7.49 6.85
CA LEU A 4 10.48 -6.13 7.35
C LEU A 4 11.14 -5.12 6.39
N LYS A 5 12.22 -5.52 5.70
CA LYS A 5 12.88 -4.67 4.70
C LYS A 5 12.00 -4.43 3.48
N ASP A 6 11.24 -5.44 3.07
CA ASP A 6 10.34 -5.36 1.91
C ASP A 6 9.09 -4.50 2.20
N SER A 7 8.67 -4.44 3.47
CA SER A 7 7.47 -3.70 3.90
C SER A 7 7.78 -2.41 4.66
N VAL A 8 9.07 -2.06 4.82
CA VAL A 8 9.48 -0.90 5.64
C VAL A 8 8.89 0.39 5.09
N LEU A 9 8.82 0.52 3.76
CA LEU A 9 8.28 1.71 3.12
C LEU A 9 6.79 1.86 3.43
N ASP A 10 6.00 0.80 3.26
CA ASP A 10 4.56 0.80 3.58
C ASP A 10 4.32 1.15 5.07
N VAL A 11 5.14 0.63 5.98
CA VAL A 11 5.07 0.94 7.42
C VAL A 11 5.44 2.39 7.73
N ILE A 12 6.50 2.92 7.11
CA ILE A 12 6.90 4.33 7.25
C ILE A 12 5.77 5.23 6.77
N PHE A 13 5.20 4.95 5.60
CA PHE A 13 4.11 5.74 5.04
C PHE A 13 2.81 5.62 5.83
N MET A 14 2.52 4.45 6.43
CA MET A 14 1.44 4.31 7.41
C MET A 14 1.67 5.23 8.61
N GLY A 15 2.90 5.27 9.14
CA GLY A 15 3.28 6.20 10.21
C GLY A 15 3.12 7.66 9.81
N VAL A 16 3.48 8.03 8.58
CA VAL A 16 3.28 9.39 8.04
C VAL A 16 1.78 9.71 7.96
N ILE A 17 0.95 8.81 7.43
CA ILE A 17 -0.51 8.98 7.38
C ILE A 17 -1.09 9.18 8.78
N ILE A 18 -0.67 8.37 9.75
CA ILE A 18 -1.10 8.53 11.15
C ILE A 18 -0.63 9.86 11.72
N SER A 19 0.61 10.27 11.46
CA SER A 19 1.12 11.57 11.91
C SER A 19 0.34 12.74 11.30
N THR A 20 -0.13 12.62 10.05
CA THR A 20 -0.99 13.63 9.42
C THR A 20 -2.38 13.75 10.03
N LEU A 21 -2.85 12.76 10.80
CA LEU A 21 -4.09 12.90 11.60
C LEU A 21 -3.92 13.96 12.70
N PHE A 22 -2.75 14.01 13.33
CA PHE A 22 -2.47 14.93 14.42
C PHE A 22 -1.89 16.27 13.93
N PHE A 23 -1.12 16.24 12.85
CA PHE A 23 -0.48 17.41 12.24
C PHE A 23 -0.82 17.50 10.75
N PRO A 24 -2.00 18.04 10.39
CA PRO A 24 -2.38 18.19 9.00
C PRO A 24 -1.45 19.21 8.31
N SER A 25 -0.58 18.72 7.42
CA SER A 25 0.30 19.56 6.60
C SER A 25 0.09 19.25 5.11
N ASN A 26 -0.05 20.30 4.29
CA ASN A 26 -0.19 20.13 2.84
C ASN A 26 1.00 19.38 2.23
N THR A 27 2.21 19.58 2.75
CA THR A 27 3.42 18.90 2.28
C THR A 27 3.35 17.40 2.51
N ALA A 28 2.91 16.96 3.69
CA ALA A 28 2.77 15.54 3.99
C ALA A 28 1.70 14.89 3.10
N PHE A 29 0.60 15.60 2.82
CA PHE A 29 -0.41 15.15 1.85
C PHE A 29 0.14 14.93 0.45
N ILE A 30 0.95 15.87 -0.06
CA ILE A 30 1.57 15.74 -1.38
C ILE A 30 2.50 14.53 -1.42
N ILE A 31 3.32 14.33 -0.37
CA ILE A 31 4.24 13.18 -0.28
C ILE A 31 3.46 11.86 -0.27
N ILE A 32 2.40 11.74 0.54
CA ILE A 32 1.55 10.55 0.57
C ILE A 32 0.91 10.33 -0.81
N TRP A 33 0.46 11.39 -1.49
CA TRP A 33 -0.18 11.28 -2.79
C TRP A 33 0.78 10.77 -3.86
N VAL A 34 1.99 11.35 -3.96
CA VAL A 34 3.04 10.90 -4.89
C VAL A 34 3.41 9.45 -4.64
N TYR A 35 3.59 9.07 -3.37
CA TYR A 35 3.89 7.69 -3.00
C TYR A 35 2.75 6.73 -3.38
N THR A 36 1.51 7.11 -3.08
CA THR A 36 0.32 6.31 -3.41
C THR A 36 0.24 6.10 -4.92
N CYS A 37 0.46 7.16 -5.71
CA CYS A 37 0.47 7.06 -7.17
C CYS A 37 1.57 6.12 -7.69
N LEU A 38 2.78 6.20 -7.12
CA LEU A 38 3.88 5.27 -7.44
C LEU A 38 3.52 3.83 -7.11
N LEU A 39 2.95 3.60 -5.93
CA LEU A 39 2.62 2.27 -5.43
C LEU A 39 1.49 1.62 -6.24
N LEU A 40 0.49 2.40 -6.61
CA LEU A 40 -0.62 1.98 -7.47
C LEU A 40 -0.11 1.64 -8.87
N THR A 41 0.74 2.50 -9.45
CA THR A 41 1.40 2.25 -10.74
C THR A 41 2.24 0.98 -10.70
N SER A 42 2.98 0.75 -9.61
CA SER A 42 3.76 -0.47 -9.40
C SER A 42 2.89 -1.73 -9.36
N LYS A 43 1.76 -1.71 -8.65
CA LYS A 43 0.81 -2.85 -8.62
C LYS A 43 0.15 -3.08 -9.98
N ILE A 44 -0.19 -2.02 -10.71
CA ILE A 44 -0.73 -2.12 -12.08
C ILE A 44 0.32 -2.74 -13.01
N LEU A 45 1.57 -2.25 -13.00
CA LEU A 45 2.66 -2.85 -13.77
C LEU A 45 2.87 -4.32 -13.41
N ALA A 46 2.77 -4.66 -12.13
CA ALA A 46 2.86 -6.04 -11.66
C ALA A 46 1.72 -6.92 -12.18
N LEU A 47 0.53 -6.39 -12.49
CA LEU A 47 -0.53 -7.18 -13.15
C LEU A 47 -0.14 -7.61 -14.57
N PHE A 48 0.53 -6.73 -15.32
CA PHE A 48 0.93 -6.98 -16.71
C PHE A 48 2.29 -7.68 -16.84
N MET A 49 3.21 -7.48 -15.89
CA MET A 49 4.55 -8.07 -15.92
C MET A 49 4.69 -9.25 -14.93
N PRO A 50 4.73 -10.52 -15.41
CA PRO A 50 4.90 -11.69 -14.56
C PRO A 50 6.27 -11.74 -13.86
N PHE A 51 7.28 -11.05 -14.37
CA PHE A 51 8.59 -10.92 -13.72
C PHE A 51 8.51 -10.18 -12.38
N LEU A 52 7.71 -9.10 -12.33
CA LEU A 52 7.48 -8.34 -11.10
C LEU A 52 6.65 -9.15 -10.08
N GLN A 53 5.72 -9.98 -10.55
CA GLN A 53 4.96 -10.90 -9.71
C GLN A 53 5.88 -11.92 -9.02
N LYS A 54 6.86 -12.50 -9.72
CA LYS A 54 7.83 -13.43 -9.10
C LYS A 54 8.71 -12.74 -8.05
N LYS A 55 9.02 -11.47 -8.24
CA LYS A 55 9.79 -10.68 -7.25
C LYS A 55 8.94 -10.34 -6.02
N ALA A 56 7.67 -10.02 -6.23
CA ALA A 56 6.69 -9.82 -5.15
C ALA A 56 6.37 -11.12 -4.40
N ALA A 57 6.34 -12.27 -5.08
CA ALA A 57 6.17 -13.60 -4.48
C ALA A 57 7.33 -13.99 -3.56
N LYS A 58 8.53 -13.47 -3.85
CA LYS A 58 9.72 -13.66 -3.02
C LYS A 58 9.69 -12.82 -1.74
N THR A 59 8.75 -11.89 -1.61
CA THR A 59 8.56 -11.16 -0.36
C THR A 59 8.03 -12.15 0.67
N ASN A 60 8.75 -12.27 1.78
CA ASN A 60 8.41 -13.24 2.83
C ASN A 60 7.40 -12.65 3.83
N THR A 61 6.67 -11.62 3.42
CA THR A 61 5.79 -10.84 4.29
C THR A 61 4.45 -11.55 4.44
N PRO A 62 4.00 -11.82 5.68
CA PRO A 62 2.67 -12.38 5.92
C PRO A 62 1.56 -11.51 5.34
N ASN A 63 0.66 -12.10 4.55
CA ASN A 63 -0.43 -11.38 3.87
C ASN A 63 -1.34 -10.58 4.82
N TRP A 64 -1.53 -11.07 6.05
CA TRP A 64 -2.29 -10.39 7.09
C TRP A 64 -1.68 -9.04 7.50
N ILE A 65 -0.35 -8.88 7.44
CA ILE A 65 0.32 -7.62 7.78
C ILE A 65 -0.01 -6.56 6.73
N TYR A 66 0.03 -6.90 5.44
CA TYR A 66 -0.38 -5.97 4.39
C TYR A 66 -1.84 -5.56 4.52
N HIS A 67 -2.74 -6.50 4.87
CA HIS A 67 -4.14 -6.15 5.13
C HIS A 67 -4.30 -5.16 6.28
N LEU A 68 -3.57 -5.38 7.38
CA LEU A 68 -3.64 -4.50 8.55
C LEU A 68 -3.12 -3.11 8.21
N ILE A 69 -1.99 -3.00 7.52
CA ILE A 69 -1.42 -1.72 7.06
C ILE A 69 -2.39 -1.00 6.12
N TYR A 70 -2.90 -1.69 5.10
CA TYR A 70 -3.83 -1.10 4.13
C TYR A 70 -5.14 -0.67 4.81
N ALA A 71 -5.71 -1.50 5.70
CA ALA A 71 -6.93 -1.16 6.44
C ALA A 71 -6.74 0.06 7.36
N VAL A 72 -5.62 0.15 8.08
CA VAL A 72 -5.32 1.29 8.96
C VAL A 72 -5.12 2.56 8.15
N SER A 73 -4.40 2.49 7.03
CA SER A 73 -4.20 3.64 6.15
C SER A 73 -5.50 4.11 5.50
N VAL A 74 -6.36 3.20 5.01
CA VAL A 74 -7.69 3.56 4.47
C VAL A 74 -8.56 4.18 5.56
N GLY A 75 -8.60 3.58 6.76
CA GLY A 75 -9.37 4.11 7.89
C GLY A 75 -8.91 5.51 8.31
N SER A 76 -7.59 5.73 8.36
CA SER A 76 -7.00 7.04 8.67
C SER A 76 -7.33 8.08 7.61
N LEU A 77 -7.26 7.72 6.32
CA LEU A 77 -7.58 8.62 5.21
C LEU A 77 -9.08 8.95 5.11
N LEU A 78 -9.95 7.99 5.42
CA LEU A 78 -11.40 8.22 5.54
C LEU A 78 -11.70 9.18 6.69
N TYR A 79 -11.00 9.05 7.82
CA TYR A 79 -11.18 9.96 8.96
C TYR A 79 -10.80 11.41 8.60
N ILE A 80 -9.76 11.62 7.81
CA ILE A 80 -9.35 12.96 7.32
C ILE A 80 -10.21 13.42 6.11
N GLN A 81 -11.27 12.69 5.76
CA GLN A 81 -12.18 12.96 4.62
C GLN A 81 -11.46 13.09 3.27
N LYS A 82 -10.32 12.42 3.10
CA LYS A 82 -9.52 12.45 1.87
C LYS A 82 -9.91 11.30 0.97
N TRP A 83 -11.13 11.37 0.45
CA TRP A 83 -11.78 10.36 -0.39
C TRP A 83 -10.92 9.88 -1.57
N TYR A 84 -10.19 10.78 -2.23
CA TYR A 84 -9.30 10.43 -3.34
C TYR A 84 -8.16 9.50 -2.92
N LEU A 85 -7.49 9.82 -1.80
CA LEU A 85 -6.40 8.99 -1.27
C LEU A 85 -6.92 7.69 -0.68
N ALA A 86 -8.04 7.76 0.04
CA ALA A 86 -8.71 6.58 0.59
C ALA A 86 -9.11 5.61 -0.53
N GLY A 87 -9.68 6.12 -1.63
CA GLY A 87 -10.02 5.33 -2.82
C GLY A 87 -8.80 4.70 -3.48
N ALA A 88 -7.70 5.46 -3.62
CA ALA A 88 -6.46 4.94 -4.17
C ALA A 88 -5.86 3.82 -3.28
N TRP A 89 -5.84 3.99 -1.96
CA TRP A 89 -5.40 2.96 -1.02
C TRP A 89 -6.34 1.75 -1.00
N ALA A 90 -7.65 1.94 -1.11
CA ALA A 90 -8.61 0.84 -1.24
C ALA A 90 -8.40 0.06 -2.55
N LEU A 91 -8.13 0.74 -3.66
CA LEU A 91 -7.75 0.10 -4.92
C LEU A 91 -6.46 -0.71 -4.80
N VAL A 92 -5.42 -0.12 -4.19
CA VAL A 92 -4.17 -0.82 -3.86
C VAL A 92 -4.43 -2.08 -3.06
N TRP A 93 -5.32 -2.00 -2.07
CA TRP A 93 -5.70 -3.13 -1.22
C TRP A 93 -6.37 -4.24 -2.03
N ILE A 94 -7.37 -3.92 -2.85
CA ILE A 94 -8.06 -4.87 -3.73
C ILE A 94 -7.10 -5.51 -4.74
N LEU A 95 -6.26 -4.69 -5.39
CA LEU A 95 -5.21 -5.15 -6.30
C LEU A 95 -4.26 -6.14 -5.63
N SER A 96 -3.91 -5.88 -4.36
CA SER A 96 -3.07 -6.78 -3.58
C SER A 96 -3.72 -8.14 -3.35
N ILE A 97 -5.02 -8.16 -3.02
CA ILE A 97 -5.79 -9.41 -2.87
C ILE A 97 -5.82 -10.17 -4.20
N PHE A 98 -6.08 -9.47 -5.30
CA PHE A 98 -6.18 -10.09 -6.62
C PHE A 98 -4.86 -10.68 -7.10
N LEU A 99 -3.75 -9.95 -6.91
CA LEU A 99 -2.40 -10.44 -7.20
C LEU A 99 -2.07 -11.67 -6.38
N LEU A 100 -2.41 -11.67 -5.09
CA LEU A 100 -2.20 -12.79 -4.19
C LEU A 100 -2.99 -14.04 -4.62
N SER A 101 -4.26 -13.86 -4.97
CA SER A 101 -5.11 -14.95 -5.49
C SER A 101 -4.54 -15.54 -6.78
N LYS A 102 -4.00 -14.70 -7.68
CA LYS A 102 -3.36 -15.15 -8.93
C LYS A 102 -2.08 -15.96 -8.66
N GLN A 103 -1.32 -15.62 -7.63
CA GLN A 103 -0.11 -16.36 -7.25
C GLN A 103 -0.43 -17.76 -6.71
N TYR A 104 -1.54 -17.92 -5.98
CA TYR A 104 -1.95 -19.22 -5.44
C TYR A 104 -2.48 -20.19 -6.51
N LYS A 105 -2.81 -19.68 -7.71
CA LYS A 105 -3.39 -20.45 -8.82
C LYS A 105 -2.37 -20.88 -9.89
N SER A 106 -1.11 -20.47 -9.76
CA SER A 106 0.00 -20.81 -10.67
C SER A 106 0.97 -21.80 -10.05
#